data_AF-A0A0K0X6I1-F1
#
_entry.id   AF-A0A0K0X6I1-F1
#
_cell.length_a   1.000
_cell.length_b   1.000
_cell.length_c   1.000
_cell.angle_alpha   90.00
_cell.angle_beta   90.00
_cell.angle_gamma   90.00
#
_symmetry.space_group_name_H-M   'P 1'
#
loop_
_entity.id
_entity.type
_entity.pdbx_description
1 polymer ?
#
loop_
_entity_poly.entity_id
_entity_poly.type
_entity_poly.pdbx_seq_one_letter_code
_entity_poly.pdbx_strand_id
1 'polypeptide(L)'
;MRDFIRGLPRRFIVVFFGGIYGLALLFALFPPLYLWGSGMRFDILGVPFAIMYWLINAVVLGLTLTAFYIVEDIRGELDDDSLETVDDQVGA
;
A
#
# COMPACT_ATOMS: atom_id res chain seq x y z
N MET A 1 -5.96 12.50 -19.44
CA MET A 1 -5.22 11.59 -18.52
C MET A 1 -6.14 10.59 -17.85
N ARG A 2 -7.31 11.01 -17.32
CA ARG A 2 -8.28 10.09 -16.71
C ARG A 2 -8.77 8.99 -17.66
N ASP A 3 -8.90 9.29 -18.95
CA ASP A 3 -9.33 8.30 -19.96
C ASP A 3 -8.31 7.17 -20.18
N PHE A 4 -7.01 7.48 -20.03
CA PHE A 4 -5.95 6.49 -20.09
C PHE A 4 -6.00 5.53 -18.88
N ILE A 5 -6.30 6.07 -17.69
CA ILE A 5 -6.43 5.29 -16.44
C ILE A 5 -7.67 4.38 -16.50
N ARG A 6 -8.77 4.86 -17.08
CA ARG A 6 -9.99 4.07 -17.27
C ARG A 6 -9.84 2.93 -18.28
N GLY A 7 -9.01 3.14 -19.31
CA GLY A 7 -8.74 2.12 -20.33
C GLY A 7 -7.78 1.01 -19.90
N LEU A 8 -7.13 1.12 -18.73
CA LEU A 8 -6.20 0.10 -18.25
C LEU A 8 -6.94 -1.09 -17.64
N PRO A 9 -6.49 -2.33 -17.91
CA PRO A 9 -7.08 -3.51 -17.31
C PRO A 9 -6.83 -3.53 -15.80
N ARG A 10 -7.88 -3.77 -15.01
CA ARG A 10 -7.83 -3.81 -13.54
C ARG A 10 -6.68 -4.66 -13.00
N ARG A 11 -6.47 -5.84 -13.58
CA ARG A 11 -5.40 -6.77 -13.20
C ARG A 11 -4.02 -6.12 -13.25
N PHE A 12 -3.77 -5.25 -14.23
CA PHE A 12 -2.48 -4.57 -14.36
C PHE A 12 -2.25 -3.59 -13.21
N ILE A 13 -3.27 -2.78 -12.88
CA ILE A 13 -3.21 -1.81 -11.78
C ILE A 13 -2.98 -2.54 -10.45
N VAL A 14 -3.77 -3.59 -10.16
CA VAL A 14 -3.62 -4.39 -8.94
C VAL A 14 -2.25 -5.04 -8.85
N VAL A 15 -1.73 -5.61 -9.94
CA VAL A 15 -0.38 -6.22 -9.95
C VAL A 15 0.71 -5.17 -9.78
N PHE A 16 0.57 -4.00 -10.39
CA PHE A 16 1.54 -2.92 -10.29
C PHE A 16 1.64 -2.37 -8.86
N PHE A 17 0.51 -1.92 -8.29
CA PHE A 17 0.46 -1.38 -6.92
C PHE A 17 0.73 -2.47 -5.88
N GLY A 18 0.20 -3.68 -6.07
CA GLY A 18 0.48 -4.84 -5.24
C GLY A 18 1.96 -5.26 -5.29
N GLY A 19 2.61 -5.12 -6.45
CA GLY A 19 4.04 -5.37 -6.61
C GLY A 19 4.90 -4.37 -5.81
N ILE A 20 4.58 -3.08 -5.88
CA ILE A 20 5.26 -2.04 -5.08
C ILE A 20 5.05 -2.30 -3.59
N TYR A 21 3.81 -2.65 -3.19
CA TYR A 21 3.48 -3.01 -1.82
C TYR A 21 4.29 -4.22 -1.32
N GLY A 22 4.32 -5.31 -2.10
CA GLY A 22 5.09 -6.50 -1.79
C GLY A 22 6.60 -6.22 -1.70
N LEU A 23 7.13 -5.38 -2.58
CA LEU A 23 8.54 -4.99 -2.54
C LEU A 23 8.87 -4.16 -1.30
N ALA A 24 8.01 -3.21 -0.92
CA ALA A 24 8.18 -2.43 0.31
C ALA A 24 8.13 -3.33 1.56
N LEU A 25 7.26 -4.35 1.59
CA LEU A 25 7.24 -5.34 2.66
C LEU A 25 8.53 -6.18 2.71
N LEU A 26 9.05 -6.60 1.55
CA LEU A 26 10.33 -7.30 1.49
C LEU A 26 11.46 -6.42 2.05
N PHE A 27 11.47 -5.14 1.71
CA PHE A 27 12.45 -4.20 2.23
C PHE A 27 12.29 -3.97 3.73
N ALA A 28 11.07 -4.00 4.26
CA ALA A 28 10.82 -3.91 5.70
C ALA A 28 11.46 -5.04 6.52
N LEU A 29 11.91 -6.14 5.89
CA LEU A 29 12.68 -7.21 6.52
C LEU A 29 14.17 -6.86 6.71
N PHE A 30 14.70 -5.88 5.98
CA PHE A 30 16.12 -5.52 6.06
C PHE A 30 16.54 -4.95 7.42
N PRO A 31 15.76 -4.08 8.10
CA PRO A 31 16.14 -3.61 9.43
C PRO A 31 16.25 -4.72 10.48
N PRO A 32 15.29 -5.66 10.61
CA PRO A 32 15.46 -6.84 11.46
C PRO A 32 16.72 -7.65 11.14
N LEU A 33 16.96 -7.94 9.86
CA LEU A 33 18.12 -8.72 9.41
C LEU A 33 19.45 -7.99 9.68
N TYR A 34 19.46 -6.68 9.49
CA TYR A 34 20.59 -5.82 9.79
C TYR A 34 20.91 -5.81 11.29
N LEU A 35 19.90 -5.64 12.14
CA LEU A 35 20.08 -5.67 13.60
C LEU A 35 20.52 -7.05 14.09
N TRP A 36 19.99 -8.11 13.50
CA TRP A 36 20.34 -9.49 13.85
C TRP A 36 21.77 -9.85 13.45
N GLY A 37 22.17 -9.57 12.20
CA GLY A 37 23.48 -9.96 11.67
C GLY A 37 24.64 -9.07 12.08
N SER A 38 24.38 -7.81 12.44
CA SER A 38 25.46 -6.86 12.72
C SER A 38 26.10 -6.99 14.11
N GLY A 39 25.46 -7.68 15.06
CA GLY A 39 25.92 -7.76 16.46
C GLY A 39 26.05 -6.38 17.13
N MET A 40 25.51 -5.34 16.50
CA MET A 40 25.91 -3.96 16.71
C MET A 40 25.04 -3.30 17.78
N ARG A 41 25.62 -3.09 18.97
CA ARG A 41 25.06 -2.39 20.12
C ARG A 41 25.30 -0.86 20.10
N PHE A 42 25.49 -0.24 18.93
CA PHE A 42 25.77 1.20 18.87
C PHE A 42 24.47 2.03 18.79
N ASP A 43 24.32 2.96 19.73
CA ASP A 43 23.08 3.73 19.99
C ASP A 43 22.57 4.58 18.81
N ILE A 44 23.40 4.93 17.83
CA ILE A 44 23.03 5.87 16.75
C ILE A 44 22.81 5.16 15.40
N LEU A 45 23.59 4.11 15.09
CA LEU A 45 23.50 3.39 13.81
C LEU A 45 22.69 2.09 13.88
N GLY A 46 22.29 1.64 15.07
CA GLY A 46 21.43 0.47 15.25
C GLY A 46 19.94 0.81 15.14
N VAL A 47 19.29 0.91 16.30
CA VAL A 47 17.83 1.07 16.40
C VAL A 47 17.31 2.35 15.72
N PRO A 48 17.93 3.54 15.86
CA PRO A 48 17.42 4.74 15.20
C PRO A 48 17.44 4.65 13.67
N PHE A 49 18.47 4.02 13.10
CA PHE A 49 18.55 3.79 11.66
C PHE A 49 17.46 2.83 11.17
N ALA A 50 17.21 1.75 11.93
CA ALA A 50 16.12 0.82 11.64
C ALA A 50 14.75 1.51 11.67
N ILE A 51 14.51 2.38 12.65
CA ILE A 51 13.28 3.17 12.74
C ILE A 51 13.14 4.09 11.53
N MET A 52 14.18 4.85 11.18
CA MET A 52 14.15 5.72 10.00
C MET A 52 13.83 4.94 8.72
N TYR A 53 14.44 3.76 8.55
CA TYR A 53 14.19 2.90 7.41
C TYR A 53 12.73 2.41 7.34
N TRP A 54 12.15 2.04 8.49
CA TRP A 54 10.74 1.67 8.55
C TRP A 54 9.80 2.85 8.29
N LEU A 55 10.13 4.04 8.79
CA LEU A 55 9.35 5.25 8.49
C LEU A 55 9.33 5.56 7.00
N ILE A 56 10.48 5.45 6.32
CA ILE A 56 10.56 5.61 4.86
C ILE A 56 9.67 4.55 4.16
N ASN A 57 9.74 3.28 4.57
CA ASN A 57 8.86 2.25 4.02
C ASN A 57 7.39 2.53 4.26
N ALA A 58 7.02 3.00 5.46
CA ALA A 58 5.65 3.37 5.80
C ALA A 58 5.14 4.51 4.92
N VAL A 59 5.98 5.51 4.63
CA VAL A 59 5.65 6.60 3.69
C VAL A 59 5.46 6.05 2.28
N VAL A 60 6.36 5.19 1.79
CA VAL A 60 6.22 4.56 0.47
C VAL A 60 4.93 3.76 0.36
N LEU A 61 4.61 2.95 1.37
CA LEU A 61 3.36 2.21 1.45
C LEU A 61 2.14 3.13 1.47
N GLY A 62 2.15 4.17 2.30
CA GLY A 62 1.06 5.13 2.41
C GLY A 62 0.81 5.88 1.10
N LEU A 63 1.87 6.30 0.40
CA LEU A 63 1.76 6.94 -0.91
C LEU A 63 1.27 5.96 -1.98
N THR A 64 1.75 4.72 -1.97
CA THR A 64 1.32 3.67 -2.91
C THR A 64 -0.16 3.37 -2.77
N LEU A 65 -0.64 3.20 -1.53
CA LEU A 65 -2.04 2.94 -1.24
C LEU A 65 -2.93 4.16 -1.54
N THR A 66 -2.49 5.37 -1.18
CA THR A 66 -3.22 6.60 -1.54
C THR A 66 -3.36 6.75 -3.05
N ALA A 67 -2.29 6.50 -3.81
CA ALA A 67 -2.33 6.55 -5.26
C ALA A 67 -3.23 5.46 -5.85
N PHE A 68 -3.20 4.25 -5.28
CA PHE A 68 -4.09 3.16 -5.68
C PHE A 68 -5.56 3.51 -5.45
N TYR A 69 -5.89 4.06 -4.27
CA TYR A 69 -7.23 4.54 -3.93
C TYR A 69 -7.75 5.59 -4.93
N ILE A 70 -6.92 6.59 -5.27
CA ILE A 70 -7.28 7.61 -6.26
C ILE A 70 -7.55 6.98 -7.64
N VAL A 71 -6.80 5.94 -8.01
CA VAL A 71 -7.00 5.24 -9.28
C VAL A 71 -8.31 4.45 -9.30
N GLU A 72 -8.66 3.78 -8.21
CA GLU A 72 -9.94 3.07 -8.06
C GLU A 72 -11.13 4.04 -8.07
N ASP A 73 -11.01 5.19 -7.39
CA ASP A 73 -11.97 6.30 -7.40
C ASP A 73 -12.23 6.82 -8.82
N ILE A 74 -11.19 7.14 -9.60
CA ILE A 74 -11.33 7.64 -10.98
C ILE A 74 -12.04 6.62 -11.90
N ARG A 75 -11.89 5.33 -11.61
CA ARG A 75 -12.50 4.22 -12.36
C ARG A 75 -13.94 3.93 -11.92
N GLY A 76 -14.41 4.55 -10.83
CA GLY A 76 -15.73 4.27 -10.26
C GLY A 76 -15.83 2.87 -9.66
N GLU A 77 -14.70 2.23 -9.34
CA GLU A 77 -14.71 0.90 -8.70
C GLU A 77 -15.07 0.98 -7.21
N LEU A 78 -15.04 2.18 -6.61
CA LEU A 78 -15.44 2.43 -5.22
C LEU A 78 -16.95 2.65 -5.05
N ASP A 79 -17.66 3.02 -6.12
CA ASP A 79 -19.10 3.31 -6.14
C ASP A 79 -19.94 2.06 -6.52
N ASP A 80 -19.38 0.85 -6.43
CA ASP A 80 -20.12 -0.38 -6.74
C ASP A 80 -21.06 -0.73 -5.57
N ASP A 81 -22.31 -0.25 -5.67
CA ASP A 81 -23.44 -0.31 -4.73
C ASP A 81 -23.90 -1.72 -4.29
N SER A 82 -23.03 -2.73 -4.36
CA SER A 82 -23.28 -4.09 -3.87
C SER A 82 -23.57 -4.19 -2.36
N LEU A 83 -23.51 -3.08 -1.62
CA LEU A 83 -23.91 -2.96 -0.21
C LEU A 83 -25.23 -2.20 0.02
N GLU A 84 -25.89 -1.67 -1.03
CA GLU A 84 -27.10 -0.82 -0.90
C GLU A 84 -28.42 -1.61 -0.81
N THR A 85 -28.40 -2.95 -0.88
CA THR A 85 -29.64 -3.75 -1.03
C THR A 85 -30.24 -4.36 0.24
N VAL A 86 -29.76 -4.02 1.44
CA VAL A 86 -30.29 -4.64 2.68
C VAL A 86 -31.34 -3.79 3.39
N ASP A 87 -31.36 -2.46 3.22
CA ASP A 87 -32.28 -1.59 4.00
C ASP A 87 -33.64 -1.35 3.31
N ASP A 88 -33.71 -1.41 1.97
CA ASP A 88 -34.93 -1.10 1.21
C ASP A 88 -35.97 -2.24 1.14
N GLN A 89 -35.64 -3.45 1.58
CA GLN A 89 -36.54 -4.62 1.51
C GLN A 89 -37.36 -4.84 2.79
N VAL A 90 -37.15 -4.08 3.86
CA VAL A 90 -37.86 -4.23 5.15
C VAL A 90 -38.99 -3.20 5.32
N GLY A 91 -39.14 -2.26 4.37
CA GLY A 91 -40.04 -1.12 4.46
C GLY A 91 -41.22 -1.08 3.49
N ALA A 92 -41.58 -2.18 2.81
CA ALA A 92 -42.71 -2.24 1.85
C ALA A 92 -43.85 -3.15 2.31
#